data_AF-A0A085V3U9-F1
#
_entry.id   AF-A0A085V3U9-F1
#
_cell.length_a   1.000
_cell.length_b   1.000
_cell.length_c   1.000
_cell.angle_alpha   90.00
_cell.angle_beta   90.00
_cell.angle_gamma   90.00
#
_symmetry.space_group_name_H-M   'P 1'
#
loop_
_entity.id
_entity.type
_entity.pdbx_description
1 polymer ?
#
loop_
_entity_poly.entity_id
_entity_poly.type
_entity_poly.pdbx_seq_one_letter_code
_entity_poly.pdbx_strand_id
1 'polypeptide(L)'
;MESYKKYQAAKLEAKRAREWLENKEKVDSQNNKPYTLNSVKVSAQYCGQSYAGATNYHDSPEAFNAAMAEVIRRDFESLAEKALAILSKKESEALIACKDDLAAVQAEIAEAESAA
;
A
#
# COMPACT_ATOMS: atom_id res chain seq x y z
N MET A 1 -18.16 12.82 -5.71
CA MET A 1 -16.87 12.42 -6.34
C MET A 1 -15.68 12.31 -5.37
N GLU A 2 -15.82 12.56 -4.07
CA GLU A 2 -14.72 12.34 -3.12
C GLU A 2 -14.40 10.84 -2.95
N SER A 3 -15.43 9.99 -2.93
CA SER A 3 -15.28 8.53 -2.92
C SER A 3 -14.52 8.04 -4.16
N TYR A 4 -14.89 8.52 -5.35
CA TYR A 4 -14.20 8.18 -6.61
C TYR A 4 -12.71 8.53 -6.58
N LYS A 5 -12.33 9.69 -6.02
CA LYS A 5 -10.92 10.05 -5.81
C LYS A 5 -10.20 9.06 -4.88
N LYS A 6 -10.85 8.62 -3.79
CA LYS A 6 -10.31 7.61 -2.86
C LYS A 6 -10.11 6.26 -3.56
N TYR A 7 -11.06 5.84 -4.39
CA TYR A 7 -10.90 4.62 -5.22
C TYR A 7 -9.73 4.74 -6.19
N GLN A 8 -9.63 5.85 -6.94
CA GLN A 8 -8.52 6.05 -7.88
C GLN A 8 -7.16 6.04 -7.18
N ALA A 9 -7.06 6.64 -5.99
CA ALA A 9 -5.85 6.57 -5.17
C ALA A 9 -5.51 5.13 -4.75
N ALA A 10 -6.48 4.40 -4.19
CA ALA A 10 -6.28 3.01 -3.75
C ALA A 10 -5.88 2.08 -4.92
N LYS A 11 -6.51 2.25 -6.09
CA LYS A 11 -6.16 1.53 -7.32
C LYS A 11 -4.74 1.83 -7.78
N LEU A 12 -4.33 3.09 -7.74
CA LEU A 12 -2.99 3.51 -8.12
C LEU A 12 -1.93 2.95 -7.16
N GLU A 13 -2.19 2.94 -5.85
CA GLU A 13 -1.32 2.36 -4.84
C GLU A 13 -1.15 0.86 -5.04
N ALA A 14 -2.24 0.12 -5.22
CA ALA A 14 -2.20 -1.32 -5.47
C ALA A 14 -1.46 -1.64 -6.77
N LYS A 15 -1.71 -0.87 -7.84
CA LYS A 15 -0.99 -1.01 -9.11
C LYS A 15 0.51 -0.77 -8.94
N ARG A 16 0.92 0.34 -8.32
CA ARG A 16 2.34 0.67 -8.09
C ARG A 16 3.05 -0.41 -7.28
N ALA A 17 2.39 -0.96 -6.27
CA ALA A 17 2.95 -2.05 -5.46
C ALA A 17 3.19 -3.33 -6.30
N ARG A 18 2.24 -3.71 -7.17
CA ARG A 18 2.39 -4.86 -8.08
C ARG A 18 3.52 -4.63 -9.08
N GLU A 19 3.50 -3.50 -9.79
CA GLU A 19 4.54 -3.14 -10.78
C GLU A 19 5.94 -3.07 -10.15
N TRP A 20 6.04 -2.62 -8.90
CA TRP A 20 7.31 -2.62 -8.18
C TRP A 20 7.79 -4.03 -7.84
N LEU A 21 6.91 -4.96 -7.46
CA LEU A 21 7.27 -6.35 -7.19
C LEU A 21 7.71 -7.09 -8.45
N GLU A 22 7.14 -6.77 -9.61
CA GLU A 22 7.58 -7.28 -10.93
C GLU A 22 9.03 -6.92 -11.25
N ASN A 23 9.64 -5.95 -10.54
CA ASN A 23 11.07 -5.70 -10.68
C ASN A 23 11.92 -6.94 -10.40
N LYS A 24 11.46 -7.90 -9.59
CA LYS A 24 12.17 -9.17 -9.34
C LYS A 24 12.42 -9.98 -10.62
N GLU A 25 11.64 -9.75 -11.66
CA GLU A 25 11.71 -10.43 -12.96
C GLU A 25 12.62 -9.68 -13.95
N LYS A 26 13.05 -8.46 -13.62
CA LYS A 26 13.91 -7.64 -14.48
C LYS A 26 15.38 -8.03 -14.35
N VAL A 27 16.11 -7.81 -15.43
CA VAL A 27 17.55 -8.00 -15.52
C VAL A 27 18.22 -6.62 -15.65
N ASP A 28 19.28 -6.41 -14.88
CA ASP A 28 20.07 -5.18 -14.89
C ASP A 28 20.92 -5.10 -16.16
N SER A 29 20.83 -3.97 -16.86
CA SER A 29 21.51 -3.79 -18.15
C SER A 29 23.02 -3.58 -18.04
N GLN A 30 23.53 -3.21 -16.86
CA GLN A 30 24.95 -2.92 -16.66
C GLN A 30 25.73 -4.20 -16.33
N ASN A 31 25.13 -5.11 -15.57
CA ASN A 31 25.80 -6.33 -15.10
C ASN A 31 25.13 -7.64 -15.53
N ASN A 32 24.00 -7.56 -16.25
CA ASN A 32 23.21 -8.70 -16.75
C ASN A 32 22.77 -9.68 -15.65
N LYS A 33 22.54 -9.18 -14.42
CA LYS A 33 22.03 -9.97 -13.29
C LYS A 33 20.58 -9.64 -12.99
N PRO A 34 19.79 -10.59 -12.46
CA PRO A 34 18.46 -10.30 -11.96
C PRO A 34 18.49 -9.22 -10.87
N TYR A 35 17.45 -8.41 -10.80
CA TYR A 35 17.28 -7.46 -9.71
C TYR A 35 17.16 -8.23 -8.39
N THR A 36 17.77 -7.68 -7.34
CA THR A 36 17.74 -8.28 -6.00
C THR A 36 17.29 -7.26 -4.97
N LEU A 37 16.65 -7.74 -3.90
CA LEU A 37 16.25 -6.90 -2.78
C LEU A 37 17.49 -6.41 -2.03
N ASN A 38 17.87 -5.15 -2.24
CA ASN A 38 19.09 -4.58 -1.67
C ASN A 38 18.91 -4.09 -0.23
N SER A 39 17.89 -3.25 0.02
CA SER A 39 17.71 -2.58 1.31
C SER A 39 16.31 -2.83 1.90
N VAL A 40 16.29 -3.19 3.18
CA VAL A 40 15.09 -3.28 4.02
C VAL A 40 15.37 -2.45 5.26
N LYS A 41 14.46 -1.52 5.58
CA LYS A 41 14.54 -0.66 6.77
C LYS A 41 13.26 -0.85 7.58
N VAL A 42 13.43 -1.02 8.88
CA VAL A 42 12.32 -1.19 9.83
C VAL A 42 12.47 -0.11 10.90
N SER A 43 11.36 0.51 11.26
CA SER A 43 11.23 1.30 12.48
C SER A 43 9.86 0.99 13.07
N ALA A 44 9.82 0.88 14.39
CA ALA A 44 8.60 0.70 15.15
C ALA A 44 8.63 1.63 16.35
N GLN A 45 7.46 2.01 16.85
CA GLN A 45 7.34 2.92 17.97
C GLN A 45 6.11 2.53 18.80
N TYR A 46 6.27 2.47 20.11
CA TYR A 46 5.12 2.43 21.01
C TYR A 46 4.65 3.85 21.34
N CYS A 47 3.35 4.05 21.36
CA CYS A 47 2.70 5.28 21.82
C CYS A 47 2.05 5.03 23.19
N GLY A 48 2.32 5.90 24.15
CA GLY A 48 1.77 5.86 25.51
C GLY A 48 2.68 6.53 26.53
N GLN A 49 2.07 7.13 27.56
CA GLN A 49 2.76 7.73 28.71
C GLN A 49 2.36 6.99 30.00
N SER A 50 3.33 6.72 30.87
CA SER A 50 3.10 6.01 32.14
C SER A 50 2.53 6.91 33.25
N TYR A 51 2.75 8.23 33.15
CA TYR A 51 2.17 9.26 34.01
C TYR A 51 2.18 10.61 33.28
N ALA A 52 1.47 11.60 33.82
CA ALA A 52 1.41 12.93 33.25
C ALA A 52 2.81 13.57 33.19
N GLY A 53 3.27 13.88 31.97
CA GLY A 53 4.61 14.45 31.72
C GLY A 53 5.69 13.43 31.36
N ALA A 54 5.37 12.13 31.32
CA ALA A 54 6.30 11.11 30.83
C ALA A 54 6.42 11.14 29.30
N THR A 55 7.49 10.53 28.78
CA THR A 55 7.68 10.33 27.33
C THR A 55 6.53 9.54 26.73
N ASN A 56 5.93 10.08 25.66
CA ASN A 56 4.78 9.47 25.00
C ASN A 56 5.16 8.51 23.87
N TYR A 57 6.37 8.58 23.34
CA TYR A 57 6.80 7.83 22.16
C TYR A 57 8.12 7.11 22.43
N HIS A 58 8.14 5.81 22.16
CA HIS A 58 9.26 4.92 22.51
C HIS A 58 9.69 4.16 21.27
N ASP A 59 10.78 4.61 20.65
CA ASP A 59 11.32 4.00 19.44
C ASP A 59 11.93 2.63 19.70
N SER A 60 11.79 1.73 18.74
CA SER A 60 12.42 0.42 18.79
C SER A 60 13.95 0.54 18.70
N PRO A 61 14.71 -0.22 19.50
CA PRO A 61 16.17 -0.21 19.43
C PRO A 61 16.71 -0.57 18.04
N GLU A 62 17.81 0.06 17.63
CA GLU A 62 18.42 -0.16 16.30
C GLU A 62 18.77 -1.64 16.06
N ALA A 63 19.31 -2.32 17.07
CA ALA A 63 19.65 -3.74 16.96
C ALA A 63 18.42 -4.63 16.70
N PHE A 64 17.28 -4.29 17.30
CA PHE A 64 16.02 -4.98 17.04
C PHE A 64 15.52 -4.71 15.62
N ASN A 65 15.60 -3.46 15.15
CA ASN A 65 15.23 -3.09 13.78
C ASN A 65 16.08 -3.82 12.73
N ALA A 66 17.38 -3.98 12.99
CA ALA A 66 18.29 -4.74 12.13
C ALA A 66 17.88 -6.23 12.08
N ALA A 67 17.64 -6.86 13.22
CA ALA A 67 17.17 -8.25 13.29
C ALA A 67 15.81 -8.44 12.59
N MET A 68 14.88 -7.50 12.77
CA MET A 68 13.59 -7.50 12.07
C MET A 68 13.76 -7.37 10.55
N ALA A 69 14.69 -6.53 10.08
CA ALA A 69 14.97 -6.41 8.65
C ALA A 69 15.51 -7.72 8.06
N GLU A 70 16.31 -8.49 8.81
CA GLU A 70 16.76 -9.83 8.39
C GLU A 70 15.61 -10.83 8.26
N VAL A 71 14.70 -10.84 9.25
CA VAL A 71 13.48 -11.68 9.19
C VAL A 71 12.63 -11.30 7.98
N ILE A 72 12.41 -10.00 7.74
CA ILE A 72 11.65 -9.53 6.59
C ILE A 72 12.31 -9.93 5.27
N ARG A 73 13.64 -9.86 5.16
CA ARG A 73 14.34 -10.31 3.94
C ARG A 73 14.12 -11.80 3.69
N ARG A 74 14.24 -12.64 4.73
CA ARG A 74 14.05 -14.10 4.62
C ARG A 74 12.62 -14.43 4.18
N ASP A 75 11.64 -13.75 4.77
CA ASP A 75 10.22 -14.07 4.59
C ASP A 75 9.54 -13.11 3.58
N PHE A 76 10.33 -12.39 2.77
CA PHE A 76 9.87 -11.24 1.98
C PHE A 76 8.74 -11.60 1.02
N GLU A 77 8.84 -12.74 0.32
CA GLU A 77 7.83 -13.15 -0.66
C GLU A 77 6.45 -13.33 -0.01
N SER A 78 6.38 -14.09 1.08
CA SER A 78 5.12 -14.27 1.82
C SER A 78 4.59 -12.97 2.42
N LEU A 79 5.48 -12.11 2.92
CA LEU A 79 5.09 -10.79 3.47
C LEU A 79 4.59 -9.85 2.37
N ALA A 80 5.19 -9.88 1.18
CA ALA A 80 4.78 -9.08 0.03
C ALA A 80 3.38 -9.50 -0.48
N GLU A 81 3.10 -10.80 -0.56
CA GLU A 81 1.76 -11.30 -0.90
C GLU A 81 0.69 -10.81 0.08
N LYS A 82 0.98 -10.89 1.39
CA LYS A 82 0.07 -10.37 2.43
C LYS A 82 -0.13 -8.86 2.31
N ALA A 83 0.94 -8.10 2.03
CA ALA A 83 0.85 -6.66 1.81
C ALA A 83 -0.01 -6.32 0.58
N LEU A 84 0.16 -7.05 -0.53
CA LEU A 84 -0.69 -6.90 -1.71
C LEU A 84 -2.15 -7.21 -1.43
N ALA A 85 -2.44 -8.27 -0.66
CA ALA A 85 -3.81 -8.63 -0.29
C ALA A 85 -4.49 -7.49 0.51
N ILE A 86 -3.75 -6.83 1.40
CA ILE A 86 -4.25 -5.65 2.14
C ILE A 86 -4.58 -4.50 1.17
N LEU A 87 -3.71 -4.22 0.21
CA LEU A 87 -3.95 -3.15 -0.78
C LEU A 87 -5.14 -3.47 -1.69
N SER A 88 -5.25 -4.69 -2.20
CA SER A 88 -6.39 -5.12 -3.01
C SER A 88 -7.70 -5.07 -2.24
N LYS A 89 -7.69 -5.39 -0.94
CA LYS A 89 -8.86 -5.25 -0.07
C LYS A 89 -9.29 -3.78 0.03
N LYS A 90 -8.35 -2.86 0.29
CA LYS A 90 -8.63 -1.41 0.33
C LYS A 90 -9.17 -0.89 -1.00
N GLU A 91 -8.61 -1.33 -2.13
CA GLU A 91 -9.11 -0.99 -3.47
C GLU A 91 -10.56 -1.43 -3.65
N SER A 92 -10.88 -2.66 -3.24
CA SER A 92 -12.23 -3.23 -3.34
C SER A 92 -13.23 -2.49 -2.45
N GLU A 93 -12.87 -2.20 -1.20
CA GLU A 93 -13.70 -1.43 -0.26
C GLU A 93 -13.96 -0.01 -0.77
N ALA A 94 -12.93 0.65 -1.32
CA ALA A 94 -13.08 1.97 -1.90
C ALA A 94 -13.99 1.95 -3.15
N LEU A 95 -13.87 0.94 -4.01
CA LEU A 95 -14.74 0.78 -5.18
C LEU A 95 -16.20 0.58 -4.78
N ILE A 96 -16.46 -0.27 -3.78
CA ILE A 96 -17.81 -0.49 -3.24
C ILE A 96 -18.39 0.83 -2.70
N ALA A 97 -17.60 1.60 -1.96
CA ALA A 97 -18.01 2.91 -1.44
C ALA A 97 -18.30 3.95 -2.54
N CYS A 98 -17.81 3.75 -3.78
CA CYS A 98 -18.09 4.63 -4.91
C CYS A 98 -19.39 4.30 -5.64
N LYS A 99 -20.06 3.19 -5.29
CA LYS A 99 -21.21 2.68 -6.04
C LYS A 99 -22.30 3.73 -6.19
N ASP A 100 -22.64 4.43 -5.11
CA ASP A 100 -23.74 5.41 -5.10
C ASP A 100 -23.36 6.68 -5.89
N ASP A 101 -22.13 7.17 -5.73
CA ASP A 101 -21.60 8.29 -6.52
C ASP A 101 -21.61 7.97 -8.03
N LEU A 102 -21.26 6.74 -8.41
CA LEU A 102 -21.25 6.33 -9.81
C LEU A 102 -22.68 6.15 -10.36
N ALA A 103 -23.61 5.65 -9.56
CA ALA A 103 -25.00 5.52 -9.95
C ALA A 103 -25.65 6.90 -10.21
N ALA A 104 -25.33 7.90 -9.38
CA ALA A 104 -25.78 9.28 -9.59
C ALA A 104 -25.26 9.85 -10.92
N VAL A 105 -23.97 9.69 -11.21
CA VAL A 105 -23.38 10.14 -12.49
C VAL A 105 -24.00 9.40 -13.67
N GLN A 106 -24.28 8.10 -13.55
CA GLN A 106 -24.96 7.34 -14.60
C GLN A 106 -26.39 7.84 -14.87
N ALA A 107 -27.13 8.25 -13.82
CA ALA A 107 -28.44 8.86 -13.98
C ALA A 107 -28.37 10.19 -14.73
N GLU A 108 -27.40 11.05 -14.39
CA GLU A 108 -27.16 12.32 -15.10
C GLU A 108 -26.81 12.10 -16.59
N ILE A 109 -26.00 11.08 -16.90
CA ILE A 109 -25.68 10.70 -18.29
C ILE A 109 -26.94 10.27 -19.04
N ALA A 110 -27.76 9.41 -18.44
CA ALA A 110 -28.99 8.92 -19.08
C ALA A 110 -30.00 10.05 -19.34
N GLU A 111 -30.11 11.01 -18.42
CA GLU A 111 -30.93 12.21 -18.62
C GLU A 111 -30.41 13.05 -19.79
N ALA A 112 -29.09 13.30 -19.86
CA ALA A 112 -28.47 14.04 -20.96
C ALA A 112 -28.63 13.35 -22.32
N GLU A 113 -28.51 12.02 -22.36
CA GLU A 113 -28.73 11.22 -23.58
C GLU A 113 -30.19 11.27 -24.04
N SER A 114 -31.16 11.28 -23.12
CA SER A 114 -32.59 11.36 -23.46
C SER A 114 -33.05 12.74 -23.94
N ALA A 115 -32.27 13.78 -23.63
CA ALA A 115 -32.53 15.16 -24.02
C ALA A 115 -31.83 15.58 -25.33
N ALA A 116 -31.00 14.71 -25.91
CA ALA A 116 -30.28 14.90 -27.17
C ALA A 116 -31.00 14.24 -28.35
#